data_AF-A0A1Z9UKY1-F1
#
_entry.id   AF-A0A1Z9UKY1-F1
#
_cell.length_a   1.000
_cell.length_b   1.000
_cell.length_c   1.000
_cell.angle_alpha   90.00
_cell.angle_beta   90.00
_cell.angle_gamma   90.00
#
_symmetry.space_group_name_H-M   'P 1'
#
loop_
_entity.id
_entity.type
_entity.pdbx_description
1 polymer ?
#
loop_
_entity_poly.entity_id
_entity_poly.type
_entity_poly.pdbx_seq_one_letter_code
_entity_poly.pdbx_strand_id
1 'polypeptide(L)' 'MTNKSDGSTASYYQLPEHATELQHLISHKDMNAQIGEIFRSCYRYGEASHSDKLRDAKKIKFYIDAEIERLER' A
#
# COMPACT_ATOMS: atom_id res chain seq x y z
N MET A 1 20.39 19.17 -9.26
CA MET A 1 19.14 19.95 -9.14
C MET A 1 18.09 19.06 -8.53
N THR A 2 17.63 19.34 -7.31
CA THR A 2 16.54 18.60 -6.66
C THR A 2 15.20 19.14 -7.17
N ASN A 3 14.63 18.46 -8.18
CA ASN A 3 13.29 18.75 -8.67
C ASN A 3 12.27 18.47 -7.56
N LYS A 4 11.83 19.52 -6.86
CA LYS A 4 10.73 19.47 -5.91
C LYS A 4 9.44 19.65 -6.70
N SER A 5 8.58 18.63 -6.67
CA SER A 5 7.26 18.61 -7.31
C SER A 5 6.39 19.78 -6.83
N ASP A 6 5.73 20.47 -7.76
CA ASP A 6 4.84 21.62 -7.53
C ASP A 6 3.42 21.24 -7.04
N GLY A 7 3.17 19.94 -6.82
CA GLY A 7 1.95 19.43 -6.19
C GLY A 7 0.70 19.43 -7.07
N SER A 8 0.80 19.80 -8.36
CA SER A 8 -0.38 19.99 -9.21
C SER A 8 -0.74 18.78 -10.09
N THR A 9 0.19 17.90 -10.41
CA THR A 9 -0.10 16.50 -10.83
C THR A 9 1.17 15.71 -10.64
N ALA A 10 1.31 15.09 -9.48
CA ALA A 10 2.54 14.40 -9.21
C ALA A 10 2.56 13.06 -9.95
N SER A 11 3.66 12.81 -10.67
CA SER A 11 3.93 11.55 -11.37
C SER A 11 3.75 10.31 -10.48
N TYR A 12 3.82 10.45 -9.16
CA TYR A 12 3.60 9.37 -8.20
C TYR A 12 2.14 8.90 -8.06
N TYR A 13 1.15 9.61 -8.63
CA TYR A 13 -0.25 9.14 -8.71
C TYR A 13 -0.58 8.39 -10.01
N GLN A 14 0.29 8.45 -11.01
CA GLN A 14 0.07 7.73 -12.27
C GLN A 14 0.32 6.23 -12.08
N LEU A 15 -0.54 5.41 -12.68
CA LEU A 15 -0.34 3.96 -12.74
C LEU A 15 0.70 3.63 -13.84
N PRO A 16 1.54 2.61 -13.65
CA PRO A 16 2.38 2.08 -14.72
C PRO A 16 1.51 1.60 -15.89
N GLU A 17 1.98 1.81 -17.12
CA GLU A 17 1.22 1.53 -18.36
C GLU A 17 0.68 0.09 -18.43
N HIS A 18 1.38 -0.88 -17.84
CA HIS A 18 1.01 -2.30 -17.87
C HIS A 18 0.37 -2.81 -16.56
N ALA A 19 0.03 -1.92 -15.62
CA ALA A 19 -0.52 -2.33 -14.34
C ALA A 19 -2.02 -2.67 -14.46
N THR A 20 -2.36 -3.96 -14.40
CA THR A 20 -3.75 -4.45 -14.39
C THR A 20 -4.20 -5.04 -13.05
N GLU A 21 -3.30 -5.12 -12.07
CA GLU A 21 -3.51 -5.82 -10.80
C GLU A 21 -2.74 -5.12 -9.69
N LEU A 22 -3.18 -5.25 -8.44
CA LEU A 22 -2.48 -4.69 -7.28
C LEU A 22 -1.03 -5.18 -7.18
N GLN A 23 -0.76 -6.42 -7.59
CA GLN A 23 0.59 -6.98 -7.57
C GLN A 23 1.55 -6.18 -8.47
N HIS A 24 1.08 -5.65 -9.60
CA HIS A 24 1.90 -4.79 -10.46
C HIS A 24 2.32 -3.51 -9.74
N LEU A 25 1.43 -2.92 -8.94
CA LEU A 25 1.72 -1.72 -8.17
C LEU A 25 2.63 -1.99 -6.97
N ILE A 26 2.43 -3.13 -6.29
CA ILE A 26 3.29 -3.59 -5.19
C ILE A 26 4.73 -3.77 -5.69
N SER A 27 4.90 -4.45 -6.83
CA SER A 27 6.21 -4.65 -7.44
C SER A 27 6.81 -3.35 -7.96
N HIS A 28 6.03 -2.50 -8.65
CA HIS A 28 6.52 -1.22 -9.20
C HIS A 28 7.04 -0.27 -8.11
N LYS A 29 6.43 -0.29 -6.92
CA LYS A 29 6.84 0.55 -5.78
C LYS A 29 7.83 -0.14 -4.84
N ASP A 30 8.33 -1.32 -5.20
CA ASP A 30 9.24 -2.14 -4.39
C ASP A 30 8.76 -2.31 -2.93
N MET A 31 7.45 -2.58 -2.78
CA MET A 31 6.85 -2.73 -1.46
C MET A 31 7.30 -4.04 -0.83
N ASN A 32 7.78 -3.97 0.41
CA ASN A 32 8.02 -5.17 1.21
C ASN A 32 6.70 -5.89 1.56
N ALA A 33 6.81 -7.08 2.16
CA ALA A 33 5.65 -7.92 2.47
C ALA A 33 4.61 -7.21 3.34
N GLN A 34 5.03 -6.41 4.32
CA GLN A 34 4.12 -5.72 5.26
C GLN A 34 3.35 -4.62 4.54
N ILE A 35 4.04 -3.77 3.78
CA ILE A 35 3.43 -2.71 2.99
C ILE A 35 2.50 -3.29 1.91
N GLY A 36 2.90 -4.39 1.26
CA GLY A 36 2.06 -5.09 0.28
C GLY A 36 0.74 -5.60 0.88
N GLU A 37 0.77 -6.19 2.07
CA GLU A 37 -0.44 -6.64 2.75
C GLU A 37 -1.33 -5.50 3.25
N ILE A 38 -0.73 -4.38 3.69
CA ILE A 38 -1.48 -3.15 4.02
C ILE A 38 -2.20 -2.66 2.76
N PHE A 39 -1.50 -2.55 1.62
CA PHE A 39 -2.08 -2.06 0.38
C PHE A 39 -3.26 -2.93 -0.09
N ARG A 40 -3.11 -4.26 -0.08
CA ARG A 40 -4.20 -5.19 -0.42
C ARG A 40 -5.38 -5.07 0.55
N SER A 41 -5.11 -4.89 1.85
CA SER A 41 -6.16 -4.75 2.87
C SER A 41 -6.92 -3.43 2.75
N CYS A 42 -6.25 -2.34 2.39
CA CYS A 42 -6.88 -1.07 2.09
C CYS A 42 -7.73 -1.11 0.82
N TYR A 43 -7.27 -1.80 -0.23
CA TYR A 43 -8.01 -1.88 -1.49
C TYR A 43 -9.36 -2.60 -1.34
N ARG A 44 -9.39 -3.73 -0.63
CA ARG A 44 -10.60 -4.56 -0.44
C ARG A 44 -11.43 -4.19 0.80
N TYR A 45 -11.25 -3.01 1.36
CA TYR A 45 -11.66 -2.68 2.73
C TYR A 45 -13.18 -2.86 2.96
N GLY A 46 -13.54 -3.92 3.69
CA GLY A 46 -14.93 -4.29 3.95
C GLY A 46 -15.64 -5.00 2.79
N GLU A 47 -14.93 -5.42 1.74
CA GLU A 47 -15.48 -6.14 0.58
C GLU A 47 -15.33 -7.66 0.70
N ALA A 48 -14.44 -8.15 1.56
CA ALA A 48 -14.27 -9.59 1.75
C ALA A 48 -15.47 -10.17 2.51
N SER A 49 -16.10 -11.20 1.95
CA SER A 49 -17.31 -11.86 2.49
C SER A 49 -17.21 -12.32 3.95
N HIS A 50 -15.98 -12.54 4.44
CA HIS A 50 -15.66 -12.97 5.81
C HIS A 50 -14.88 -11.92 6.62
N SER A 51 -14.77 -10.68 6.15
CA SER A 51 -14.04 -9.60 6.81
C SER A 51 -14.92 -8.36 6.90
N ASP A 52 -15.33 -8.01 8.11
CA ASP A 52 -15.87 -6.68 8.35
C ASP A 52 -14.73 -5.63 8.29
N LYS A 53 -15.12 -4.35 8.18
CA LYS A 53 -14.16 -3.23 8.17
C LYS A 53 -13.24 -3.23 9.39
N LEU A 54 -13.75 -3.68 10.55
CA LEU A 54 -12.97 -3.76 11.79
C LEU A 54 -11.86 -4.79 11.70
N ARG A 55 -12.11 -5.95 11.11
CA ARG A 55 -11.10 -6.99 10.88
C ARG A 55 -10.02 -6.51 9.92
N ASP A 56 -10.38 -5.84 8.83
CA ASP A 56 -9.40 -5.27 7.91
C ASP A 56 -8.56 -4.18 8.59
N ALA A 57 -9.17 -3.31 9.41
CA ALA A 57 -8.45 -2.31 10.20
C ALA A 57 -7.46 -2.94 11.18
N LYS A 58 -7.84 -4.01 11.88
CA LYS A 58 -6.94 -4.76 12.77
C LYS A 58 -5.79 -5.42 12.01
N LYS A 59 -6.05 -5.96 10.81
CA LYS A 59 -5.02 -6.52 9.94
C LYS A 59 -4.02 -5.46 9.49
N ILE A 60 -4.50 -4.28 9.08
CA ILE A 60 -3.64 -3.13 8.75
C ILE A 60 -2.77 -2.74 9.95
N LYS A 61 -3.37 -2.63 11.15
CA LYS A 61 -2.64 -2.33 12.39
C LYS A 61 -1.50 -3.31 12.64
N PHE A 62 -1.76 -4.61 12.52
CA PHE A 62 -0.75 -5.65 12.72
C PHE A 62 0.46 -5.47 11.79
N TYR A 63 0.21 -5.23 10.50
CA TYR A 63 1.31 -5.09 9.53
C TYR A 63 2.07 -3.77 9.67
N ILE A 64 1.41 -2.67 10.04
CA ILE A 64 2.12 -1.39 10.24
C ILE A 64 2.97 -1.42 11.51
N ASP A 65 2.50 -2.06 12.59
CA ASP A 65 3.31 -2.26 13.80
C ASP A 65 4.59 -3.04 13.46
N ALA A 66 4.48 -4.10 12.65
CA ALA A 66 5.63 -4.90 12.22
C ALA A 66 6.59 -4.15 11.28
N GLU A 67 6.08 -3.25 10.44
CA GLU A 67 6.92 -2.39 9.59
C GLU A 67 7.67 -1.35 10.42
N ILE A 68 7.02 -0.76 11.42
CA ILE A 68 7.67 0.17 12.36
C ILE A 68 8.81 -0.54 13.07
N GLU A 69 8.58 -1.74 13.63
CA GLU A 69 9.63 -2.52 14.29
C GLU A 69 10.81 -2.84 13.34
N ARG A 70 10.54 -3.11 12.06
CA ARG A 70 11.59 -3.35 11.05
C ARG A 70 12.42 -2.08 10.79
N LEU A 71 11.79 -0.91 10.77
CA LEU A 71 12.43 0.38 10.50
C LEU A 71 13.21 0.93 11.70
N GLU A 72 12.86 0.54 12.92
CA GLU A 72 13.55 0.93 14.16
C GLU A 72 14.84 0.14 14.43
N ARG A 73 15.13 -0.90 13.64
CA ARG A 73 16.36 -1.71 13.72
C ARG A 73 17.44 -1.20 12.77
#